data_AF-A0A2K3KG67-F1
#
_entry.id   AF-A0A2K3KG67-F1
#
_cell.length_a   1.000
_cell.length_b   1.000
_cell.length_c   1.000
_cell.angle_alpha   90.00
_cell.angle_beta   90.00
_cell.angle_gamma   90.00
#
_symmetry.space_group_name_H-M   'P 1'
#
loop_
_entity.id
_entity.type
_entity.pdbx_description
1 polymer ?
#
loop_
_entity_poly.entity_id
_entity_poly.type
_entity_poly.pdbx_seq_one_letter_code
_entity_poly.pdbx_strand_id
1 'polypeptide(L)'
;MAENSDFHKPSIPRFDGFYDHWAMLMENLLRSREYWSLIENGVTVAPPNATAGQVQAANASKITDMKVKNYLFHSIDREILETILSKDTSKDIWDAMRLKYKGSSKVKRAQLQALRKEFEVLEMGESETVNEFFARTMAIANKMTSHGERMEQFKAVSLFMSRE
;
A
#
# COMPACT_ATOMS: atom_id res chain seq x y z
N MET A 1 26.97 29.61 4.07
CA MET A 1 25.61 29.07 4.24
C MET A 1 25.55 27.78 3.45
N ALA A 2 25.71 26.64 4.13
CA ALA A 2 25.52 25.34 3.49
C ALA A 2 24.08 24.93 3.77
N GLU A 3 23.24 24.95 2.73
CA GLU A 3 21.90 24.38 2.79
C GLU A 3 22.03 22.88 3.01
N ASN A 4 21.85 22.46 4.26
CA ASN A 4 21.73 21.07 4.63
C ASN A 4 20.35 20.59 4.15
N SER A 5 20.25 20.32 2.85
CA SER A 5 19.08 19.65 2.28
C SER A 5 19.14 18.19 2.71
N ASP A 6 18.68 17.96 3.94
CA ASP A 6 18.42 16.65 4.49
C ASP A 6 17.20 16.06 3.76
N PHE A 7 17.37 15.78 2.46
CA PHE A 7 16.44 15.02 1.66
C PHE A 7 16.36 13.65 2.31
N HIS A 8 15.36 13.51 3.18
CA HIS A 8 15.06 12.28 3.89
C HIS A 8 15.09 11.15 2.87
N LYS A 9 16.05 10.24 3.04
CA LYS A 9 16.24 9.08 2.18
C LYS A 9 14.86 8.46 1.95
N PRO A 10 14.36 8.34 0.71
CA PRO A 10 12.98 7.95 0.48
C PRO A 10 12.73 6.62 1.15
N SER A 11 11.83 6.63 2.14
CA SER A 11 11.46 5.44 2.90
C SER A 11 10.77 4.45 1.96
N ILE A 12 11.03 3.17 2.15
CA ILE A 12 10.37 2.12 1.37
C ILE A 12 8.88 2.17 1.74
N PRO A 13 7.98 2.46 0.77
CA PRO A 13 6.56 2.58 1.08
C PRO A 13 6.06 1.22 1.57
N ARG A 14 5.31 1.19 2.67
CA ARG A 14 4.70 -0.03 3.19
C ARG A 14 3.33 -0.23 2.58
N PHE A 15 3.00 -1.46 2.23
CA PHE A 15 1.68 -1.81 1.75
C PHE A 15 0.68 -1.82 2.92
N ASP A 16 -0.31 -0.94 2.87
CA ASP A 16 -1.34 -0.72 3.90
C ASP A 16 -2.72 -1.22 3.46
N GLY A 17 -2.78 -1.94 2.33
CA GLY A 17 -4.05 -2.39 1.74
C GLY A 17 -4.63 -1.45 0.68
N PHE A 18 -4.04 -0.27 0.43
CA PHE A 18 -4.38 0.62 -0.68
C PHE A 18 -3.38 0.48 -1.83
N TYR A 19 -3.62 -0.50 -2.69
CA TYR A 19 -2.77 -0.80 -3.84
C TYR A 19 -2.48 0.41 -4.73
N ASP A 20 -3.49 1.20 -5.11
CA ASP A 20 -3.27 2.32 -6.06
C ASP A 20 -2.26 3.34 -5.49
N HIS A 21 -2.36 3.64 -4.19
CA HIS A 21 -1.45 4.56 -3.51
C HIS A 21 -0.06 3.95 -3.33
N TRP A 22 -0.01 2.71 -2.83
CA TRP A 22 1.25 1.97 -2.67
C TRP A 22 2.01 1.81 -4.01
N ALA A 23 1.30 1.44 -5.08
CA ALA A 23 1.87 1.23 -6.40
C ALA A 23 2.45 2.53 -6.96
N MET A 24 1.76 3.66 -6.78
CA MET A 24 2.26 4.98 -7.17
C MET A 24 3.59 5.30 -6.48
N LEU A 25 3.67 5.12 -5.16
CA LEU A 25 4.89 5.41 -4.39
C LEU A 25 6.04 4.45 -4.74
N MET A 26 5.74 3.16 -4.87
CA MET A 26 6.74 2.14 -5.18
C MET A 26 7.26 2.30 -6.62
N GLU A 27 6.38 2.59 -7.59
CA GLU A 27 6.77 2.90 -8.96
C GLU A 27 7.71 4.10 -9.00
N ASN A 28 7.38 5.18 -8.29
CA ASN A 28 8.23 6.37 -8.23
C ASN A 28 9.62 6.05 -7.63
N LEU A 29 9.67 5.28 -6.53
CA LEU A 29 10.92 4.82 -5.92
C LEU A 29 11.79 3.99 -6.88
N LEU A 30 11.17 3.08 -7.64
CA LEU A 30 11.89 2.24 -8.58
C LEU A 30 12.35 3.02 -9.82
N ARG A 31 11.54 3.96 -10.32
CA ARG A 31 11.90 4.85 -11.43
C ARG A 31 13.04 5.79 -11.06
N SER A 32 13.05 6.35 -9.86
CA SER A 32 14.14 7.22 -9.38
C SER A 32 15.48 6.48 -9.23
N ARG A 33 15.47 5.14 -9.29
CA ARG A 33 16.65 4.27 -9.24
C ARG A 33 16.90 3.52 -10.55
N GLU A 34 16.16 3.85 -11.61
CA GLU A 34 16.25 3.21 -12.93
C GLU A 34 15.94 1.70 -12.94
N TYR A 35 15.17 1.22 -11.95
CA TYR A 35 14.85 -0.19 -11.79
C TYR A 35 13.50 -0.60 -12.38
N TRP A 36 12.68 0.36 -12.80
CA TRP A 36 11.31 0.09 -13.28
C TRP A 36 11.23 -0.88 -14.47
N SER A 37 12.25 -0.88 -15.33
CA SER A 37 12.33 -1.79 -16.49
C SER A 37 12.23 -3.26 -16.10
N LEU A 38 12.64 -3.65 -14.88
CA LEU A 38 12.52 -5.02 -14.38
C LEU A 38 11.08 -5.40 -14.05
N ILE A 39 10.25 -4.45 -13.66
CA ILE A 39 8.80 -4.66 -13.42
C ILE A 39 8.05 -4.72 -14.74
N GLU A 40 8.40 -3.85 -15.69
CA GLU A 40 7.73 -3.76 -16.98
C GLU A 40 8.10 -4.92 -17.91
N ASN A 41 9.40 -5.15 -18.08
CA ASN A 41 9.96 -6.07 -19.09
C ASN A 41 10.46 -7.40 -18.50
N GLY A 42 10.67 -7.46 -17.17
CA GLY A 42 11.24 -8.64 -16.52
C GLY A 42 12.76 -8.68 -16.55
N VAL A 43 13.32 -9.80 -16.09
CA VAL A 43 14.76 -10.03 -16.03
C VAL A 43 15.29 -10.45 -17.41
N THR A 44 16.40 -9.85 -17.83
CA THR A 44 17.08 -10.26 -19.07
C THR A 44 17.63 -11.68 -18.93
N VAL A 45 17.27 -12.55 -19.87
CA VAL A 45 17.76 -13.93 -19.95
C VAL A 45 18.71 -14.07 -21.13
N ALA A 46 19.88 -14.66 -20.89
CA ALA A 46 20.85 -14.94 -21.94
C ALA A 46 20.32 -16.05 -22.87
N PRO A 47 20.37 -15.89 -24.20
CA PRO A 47 20.00 -16.95 -25.13
C PRO A 47 21.00 -18.12 -25.08
N PRO A 48 20.66 -19.31 -25.60
CA PRO A 48 21.54 -20.49 -25.56
C PRO A 48 22.94 -20.28 -26.17
N ASN A 49 23.05 -19.42 -27.19
CA ASN A 49 24.31 -19.09 -27.88
C ASN A 49 24.80 -17.67 -27.52
N ALA A 50 24.62 -17.25 -26.27
CA ALA A 50 24.93 -15.90 -25.83
C ALA A 50 26.41 -15.56 -25.97
N THR A 51 26.69 -14.35 -26.44
CA THR A 51 28.04 -13.78 -26.36
C THR A 51 28.40 -13.48 -24.91
N ALA A 52 29.70 -13.33 -24.61
CA ALA A 52 30.16 -12.96 -23.27
C ALA A 52 29.46 -11.68 -22.73
N GLY A 53 29.23 -10.69 -23.61
CA GLY A 53 28.50 -9.47 -23.26
C GLY A 53 27.03 -9.71 -22.91
N GLN A 54 26.35 -10.62 -23.62
CA GLN A 54 24.96 -10.99 -23.32
C GLN A 54 24.83 -11.75 -21.99
N VAL A 55 25.77 -12.66 -21.71
CA VAL A 55 25.82 -13.36 -20.41
C VAL A 55 26.06 -12.36 -19.27
N GLN A 56 26.98 -11.41 -19.45
CA GLN A 56 27.26 -10.37 -18.48
C GLN A 56 26.02 -9.49 -18.23
N ALA A 57 25.29 -9.09 -19.28
CA ALA A 57 24.07 -8.31 -19.17
C ALA A 57 22.96 -9.07 -18.43
N ALA A 58 22.76 -10.36 -18.71
CA ALA A 58 21.78 -11.19 -18.00
C ALA A 58 22.12 -11.33 -16.51
N ASN A 59 23.40 -11.52 -16.17
CA ASN A 59 23.85 -11.60 -14.77
C ASN A 59 23.66 -10.26 -14.05
N ALA A 60 24.00 -9.13 -14.70
CA ALA A 60 23.77 -7.80 -14.15
C ALA A 60 22.26 -7.51 -13.92
N SER A 61 21.41 -7.97 -14.84
CA SER A 61 19.95 -7.88 -14.72
C SER A 61 19.44 -8.68 -13.51
N LYS A 62 19.95 -9.91 -13.28
CA LYS A 62 19.59 -10.73 -12.11
C LYS A 62 19.99 -10.07 -10.79
N ILE A 63 21.19 -9.49 -10.74
CA ILE A 63 21.66 -8.77 -9.54
C ILE A 63 20.76 -7.55 -9.25
N THR A 64 20.36 -6.83 -10.29
CA THR A 64 19.45 -5.69 -10.13
C THR A 64 18.05 -6.14 -9.72
N ASP A 65 17.54 -7.23 -10.28
CA ASP A 65 16.27 -7.83 -9.87
C ASP A 65 16.24 -8.20 -8.38
N MET A 66 17.33 -8.79 -7.85
CA MET A 66 17.43 -9.04 -6.41
C MET A 66 17.30 -7.78 -5.56
N LYS A 67 17.82 -6.64 -6.03
CA LYS A 67 17.64 -5.35 -5.32
C LYS A 67 16.17 -4.91 -5.33
N VAL A 68 15.48 -5.06 -6.46
CA VAL A 68 14.04 -4.74 -6.56
C VAL A 68 13.21 -5.66 -5.68
N LYS A 69 13.50 -6.96 -5.67
CA LYS A 69 12.86 -7.93 -4.76
C LYS A 69 13.04 -7.52 -3.31
N ASN A 70 14.23 -7.08 -2.92
CA ASN A 70 14.45 -6.58 -1.56
C ASN A 70 13.55 -5.38 -1.23
N TYR A 71 13.38 -4.42 -2.14
CA TYR A 71 12.42 -3.32 -1.92
C TYR A 71 10.99 -3.84 -1.72
N LEU A 72 10.54 -4.77 -2.57
CA LEU A 72 9.19 -5.34 -2.48
C LEU A 72 9.01 -6.16 -1.18
N PHE A 73 10.01 -6.93 -0.75
CA PHE A 73 9.94 -7.70 0.49
C PHE A 73 9.92 -6.80 1.74
N HIS A 74 10.64 -5.67 1.75
CA HIS A 74 10.57 -4.72 2.87
C HIS A 74 9.26 -3.93 2.89
N SER A 75 8.59 -3.89 1.74
CA SER A 75 7.36 -3.15 1.53
C SER A 75 6.11 -3.94 1.90
N ILE A 76 6.18 -5.28 1.86
CA ILE A 76 5.04 -6.19 2.01
C ILE A 76 5.23 -7.02 3.28
N ASP A 77 4.18 -7.12 4.09
CA ASP A 77 4.22 -7.93 5.31
C ASP A 77 4.29 -9.44 5.00
N ARG A 78 4.81 -10.21 5.95
CA ARG A 78 5.09 -11.65 5.79
C ARG A 78 3.83 -12.42 5.39
N GLU A 79 2.69 -12.12 5.99
CA GLU A 79 1.42 -12.81 5.76
C GLU A 79 0.99 -12.65 4.30
N ILE A 80 1.16 -11.45 3.73
CA ILE A 80 0.84 -11.19 2.33
C ILE A 80 1.85 -11.89 1.43
N LEU A 81 3.13 -11.83 1.78
CA LEU A 81 4.20 -12.46 1.03
C LEU A 81 3.99 -13.98 0.93
N GLU A 82 3.57 -14.65 2.01
CA GLU A 82 3.26 -16.08 2.01
C GLU A 82 2.12 -16.44 1.04
N THR A 83 1.21 -15.51 0.73
CA THR A 83 0.14 -15.76 -0.25
C THR A 83 0.55 -15.66 -1.72
N ILE A 84 1.74 -15.12 -2.01
CA ILE A 84 2.21 -14.96 -3.40
C ILE A 84 2.83 -16.27 -3.86
N LEU A 85 2.30 -16.91 -4.91
CA LEU A 85 2.78 -18.23 -5.34
C LEU A 85 4.14 -18.17 -6.05
N SER A 86 4.30 -17.28 -7.04
CA SER A 86 5.57 -17.08 -7.76
C SER A 86 6.29 -15.85 -7.24
N LYS A 87 7.56 -16.01 -6.88
CA LYS A 87 8.44 -14.93 -6.40
C LYS A 87 9.82 -15.01 -7.04
N ASP A 88 9.92 -15.61 -8.23
CA ASP A 88 11.20 -15.84 -8.88
C ASP A 88 11.84 -14.51 -9.27
N THR A 89 11.04 -13.60 -9.84
CA THR A 89 11.45 -12.24 -10.21
C THR A 89 10.69 -11.16 -9.42
N SER A 90 11.22 -9.94 -9.44
CA SER A 90 10.49 -8.77 -8.90
C SER A 90 9.17 -8.51 -9.63
N LYS A 91 9.13 -8.79 -10.94
CA LYS A 91 7.93 -8.72 -11.75
C LYS A 91 6.83 -9.67 -11.27
N ASP A 92 7.16 -10.91 -10.95
CA ASP A 92 6.19 -11.89 -10.45
C ASP A 92 5.50 -11.39 -9.17
N ILE A 93 6.29 -10.83 -8.25
CA ILE A 93 5.78 -10.26 -6.99
C ILE A 93 4.86 -9.07 -7.28
N TRP A 94 5.28 -8.15 -8.14
CA TRP A 94 4.50 -6.97 -8.51
C TRP A 94 3.17 -7.35 -9.18
N ASP A 95 3.21 -8.26 -10.14
CA ASP A 95 2.04 -8.70 -10.89
C ASP A 95 1.07 -9.48 -10.00
N ALA A 96 1.58 -10.29 -9.05
CA ALA A 96 0.74 -10.92 -8.01
C ALA A 96 0.04 -9.90 -7.11
N MET A 97 0.76 -8.87 -6.64
CA MET A 97 0.17 -7.78 -5.85
C MET A 97 -0.89 -7.02 -6.66
N ARG A 98 -0.60 -6.74 -7.93
CA ARG A 98 -1.52 -6.08 -8.86
C ARG A 98 -2.80 -6.87 -9.04
N LEU A 99 -2.68 -8.16 -9.31
CA LEU A 99 -3.82 -9.06 -9.53
C LEU A 99 -4.71 -9.13 -8.29
N LYS A 100 -4.10 -9.24 -7.11
CA LYS A 100 -4.84 -9.42 -5.85
C LYS A 100 -5.50 -8.14 -5.35
N TYR A 101 -4.88 -6.97 -5.52
CA TYR A 101 -5.29 -5.76 -4.78
C TYR A 101 -5.74 -4.56 -5.63
N LYS A 102 -5.44 -4.49 -6.94
CA LYS A 102 -5.78 -3.32 -7.78
C LYS A 102 -7.28 -3.01 -7.84
N GLY A 103 -8.13 -4.04 -7.80
CA GLY A 103 -9.59 -3.85 -7.74
C GLY A 103 -10.13 -3.57 -6.34
N SER A 104 -9.48 -4.14 -5.31
CA SER A 104 -9.90 -4.01 -3.91
C SER A 104 -9.83 -2.57 -3.41
N SER A 105 -8.85 -1.78 -3.87
CA SER A 105 -8.72 -0.38 -3.45
C SER A 105 -9.89 0.50 -3.88
N LYS A 106 -10.51 0.24 -5.03
CA LYS A 106 -11.72 0.98 -5.45
C LYS A 106 -12.91 0.64 -4.56
N VAL A 107 -13.09 -0.64 -4.26
CA VAL A 107 -14.16 -1.12 -3.36
C VAL A 107 -13.99 -0.55 -1.96
N LYS A 108 -12.78 -0.65 -1.38
CA LYS A 108 -12.46 -0.07 -0.06
C LYS A 108 -12.72 1.44 -0.02
N ARG A 109 -12.32 2.18 -1.07
CA ARG A 109 -12.60 3.63 -1.16
C ARG A 109 -14.09 3.94 -1.20
N ALA A 110 -14.86 3.20 -2.00
CA ALA A 110 -16.31 3.38 -2.07
C ALA A 110 -17.00 3.06 -0.74
N GLN A 111 -16.59 1.97 -0.07
CA GLN A 111 -17.07 1.60 1.26
C GLN A 111 -16.73 2.67 2.29
N LEU A 112 -15.49 3.16 2.29
CA LEU A 112 -15.07 4.24 3.20
C LEU A 112 -15.85 5.53 2.94
N GLN A 113 -16.08 5.89 1.68
CA GLN A 113 -16.89 7.07 1.35
C GLN A 113 -18.35 6.93 1.78
N ALA A 114 -18.93 5.73 1.68
CA ALA A 114 -20.27 5.46 2.19
C ALA A 114 -20.33 5.62 3.71
N LEU A 115 -19.34 5.08 4.44
CA LEU A 115 -19.24 5.23 5.90
C LEU A 115 -19.04 6.69 6.32
N ARG A 116 -18.25 7.48 5.58
CA ARG A 116 -18.11 8.93 5.84
C ARG A 116 -19.45 9.64 5.73
N LYS A 117 -20.22 9.37 4.67
CA LYS A 117 -21.55 9.94 4.49
C LYS A 117 -22.50 9.52 5.61
N GLU A 118 -22.46 8.25 6.02
CA GLU A 118 -23.25 7.74 7.15
C GLU A 118 -22.88 8.44 8.46
N PHE A 119 -21.59 8.70 8.68
CA PHE A 119 -21.09 9.42 9.85
C PHE A 119 -21.46 10.91 9.83
N GLU A 120 -21.38 11.57 8.67
CA GLU A 120 -21.70 12.99 8.49
C GLU A 120 -23.18 13.31 8.78
N VAL A 121 -24.09 12.38 8.47
CA VAL A 121 -25.53 12.54 8.72
C VAL A 121 -25.98 11.82 10.01
N LEU A 122 -25.03 11.37 10.83
CA LEU A 122 -25.31 10.60 12.02
C LEU A 122 -25.91 11.50 13.10
N GLU A 123 -27.21 11.34 13.33
CA GLU A 123 -27.95 12.03 14.38
C GLU A 123 -28.51 11.02 15.38
N MET A 124 -28.63 11.46 16.64
CA MET A 124 -29.24 10.68 17.72
C MET A 124 -30.76 10.68 17.53
N GLY A 125 -31.37 9.50 17.57
CA GLY A 125 -32.83 9.38 17.46
C GLY A 125 -33.56 9.90 18.71
N GLU A 126 -34.81 10.36 18.56
CA GLU A 126 -35.62 10.91 19.67
C GLU A 126 -35.86 9.91 20.82
N SER A 127 -35.84 8.61 20.52
CA SER A 127 -36.00 7.52 21.49
C SER A 127 -34.73 6.68 21.68
N GLU A 128 -33.59 7.10 21.11
CA GLU A 128 -32.31 6.41 21.24
C GLU A 128 -31.64 6.86 22.54
N THR A 129 -31.08 5.92 23.30
CA THR A 129 -30.28 6.28 24.48
C THR A 129 -28.88 6.74 24.07
N VAL A 130 -28.22 7.55 24.89
CA VAL A 130 -26.84 7.99 24.66
C VAL A 130 -25.89 6.80 24.47
N ASN A 131 -26.09 5.71 25.20
CA ASN A 131 -25.27 4.50 25.08
C ASN A 131 -25.47 3.79 23.73
N GLU A 132 -26.71 3.73 23.22
CA GLU A 132 -27.02 3.15 21.92
C GLU A 132 -26.42 4.01 20.79
N PHE A 133 -26.55 5.33 20.88
CA PHE A 133 -25.96 6.27 19.94
C PHE A 133 -24.44 6.18 19.92
N PHE A 134 -23.81 6.13 21.09
CA PHE A 134 -22.37 5.97 21.23
C PHE A 134 -21.89 4.63 20.63
N ALA A 135 -22.59 3.54 20.91
CA ALA A 135 -22.27 2.22 20.36
C ALA A 135 -22.35 2.22 18.82
N ARG A 136 -23.36 2.85 18.24
CA ARG A 136 -23.53 3.00 16.78
C ARG A 136 -22.42 3.84 16.16
N THR A 137 -22.10 4.98 16.79
CA THR A 137 -21.01 5.87 16.36
C THR A 137 -19.67 5.14 16.38
N MET A 138 -19.38 4.41 17.46
CA MET A 138 -18.16 3.61 17.59
C MET A 138 -18.11 2.48 16.57
N ALA A 139 -19.23 1.83 16.26
CA ALA A 139 -19.28 0.79 15.24
C ALA A 139 -18.92 1.34 13.84
N ILE A 140 -19.41 2.53 13.49
CA ILE A 140 -19.06 3.20 12.21
C ILE A 140 -17.58 3.59 12.20
N ALA A 141 -17.08 4.22 13.26
CA ALA A 141 -15.67 4.61 13.38
C ALA A 141 -14.70 3.41 13.30
N ASN A 142 -15.06 2.29 13.93
CA ASN A 142 -14.28 1.05 13.86
C ASN A 142 -14.25 0.47 12.44
N LYS A 143 -15.37 0.52 11.69
CA LYS A 143 -15.42 0.12 10.28
C LYS A 143 -14.58 1.05 9.39
N MET A 144 -14.62 2.36 9.63
CA MET A 144 -13.78 3.32 8.88
C MET A 144 -12.29 3.06 9.13
N THR A 145 -11.94 2.74 10.38
CA THR A 145 -10.58 2.39 10.77
C THR A 145 -10.10 1.09 10.11
N SER A 146 -10.95 0.06 10.05
CA SER A 146 -10.58 -1.20 9.38
C SER A 146 -10.41 -1.05 7.86
N HIS A 147 -11.02 -0.02 7.28
CA HIS A 147 -10.81 0.37 5.89
C HIS A 147 -9.64 1.34 5.68
N GLY A 148 -8.89 1.69 6.73
CA GLY A 148 -7.61 2.40 6.63
C GLY A 148 -7.61 3.87 7.07
N GLU A 149 -8.68 4.35 7.72
CA GLU A 149 -8.63 5.65 8.40
C GLU A 149 -7.98 5.58 9.77
N ARG A 150 -7.32 6.68 10.18
CA ARG A 150 -6.71 6.79 11.50
C ARG A 150 -7.76 7.23 12.53
N MET A 151 -7.86 6.47 13.62
CA MET A 151 -8.73 6.74 14.78
C MET A 151 -8.57 8.14 15.40
N GLU A 152 -7.46 8.84 15.15
CA GLU A 152 -7.20 10.18 15.71
C GLU A 152 -8.23 11.22 15.24
N GLN A 153 -8.82 11.06 14.05
CA GLN A 153 -9.88 11.95 13.57
C GLN A 153 -11.19 11.81 14.36
N PHE A 154 -11.42 10.67 15.00
CA PHE A 154 -12.66 10.36 15.72
C PHE A 154 -12.62 10.73 17.21
N LYS A 155 -11.43 10.88 17.80
CA LYS A 155 -11.27 11.25 19.22
C LYS A 155 -11.92 12.60 19.55
N ALA A 156 -11.94 13.54 18.61
CA ALA A 156 -12.59 14.84 18.79
C ALA A 156 -14.11 14.72 18.98
N VAL A 157 -14.75 13.81 18.25
CA VAL A 157 -16.21 13.58 18.31
C VAL A 157 -16.59 12.90 19.62
N SER A 158 -15.82 11.91 20.09
CA SER A 158 -16.04 11.29 21.41
C SER A 158 -15.85 12.25 22.59
N LEU A 159 -14.93 13.22 22.47
CA LEU A 159 -14.66 14.19 23.54
C LEU A 159 -15.77 15.26 23.65
N PHE A 160 -16.48 15.53 22.55
CA PHE A 160 -17.59 16.47 22.50
C PHE A 160 -18.86 15.87 23.13
N MET A 161 -19.15 14.60 22.83
CA MET A 161 -20.34 13.90 23.34
C MET A 161 -20.25 13.45 24.81
N SER A 162 -19.06 13.44 25.40
CA SER A 162 -18.84 13.09 26.82
C SER A 162 -18.81 14.31 27.75
N ARG A 163 -19.10 15.50 27.21
CA ARG A 163 -19.12 16.79 27.94
C ARG A 163 -20.52 17.40 28.10
N GLU A 164 -21.56 16.71 27.66
CA GLU A 164 -22.98 17.02 27.98
C GLU A 164 -23.55 15.96 28.94
#